data_AF-A0A2N6G5H9-F1
#
_entry.id   AF-A0A2N6G5H9-F1
#
_cell.length_a   1.000
_cell.length_b   1.000
_cell.length_c   1.000
_cell.angle_alpha   90.00
_cell.angle_beta   90.00
_cell.angle_gamma   90.00
#
_symmetry.space_group_name_H-M   'P 1'
#
loop_
_entity.id
_entity.type
_entity.pdbx_description
1 polymer ?
#
loop_
_entity_poly.entity_id
_entity_poly.type
_entity_poly.pdbx_seq_one_letter_code
_entity_poly.pdbx_strand_id
1 'polypeptide(L)' 'MKKIYKANNINCESCKNLIKASLEDEFGTIEVDLTKTPKEITLEINSNEEENKLKEEMKDLGFDILD' A
#
# COMPACT_ATOMS: atom_id res chain seq x y z
N MET A 1 -12.44 -2.85 6.94
CA MET A 1 -12.27 -1.64 7.80
C MET A 1 -11.12 -0.79 7.25
N LYS A 2 -11.26 0.54 7.21
CA LYS A 2 -10.20 1.42 6.69
C LYS A 2 -8.97 1.40 7.61
N LYS A 3 -7.81 1.04 7.07
CA LYS A 3 -6.52 0.96 7.79
C LYS A 3 -5.46 1.82 7.10
N ILE A 4 -4.51 2.32 7.87
CA ILE A 4 -3.38 3.13 7.40
C ILE A 4 -2.09 2.36 7.71
N TYR A 5 -1.26 2.17 6.70
CA TYR A 5 0.03 1.51 6.76
C TYR A 5 1.14 2.49 6.43
N LYS A 6 2.24 2.44 7.18
CA LYS A 6 3.45 3.18 6.81
C LYS A 6 4.27 2.33 5.86
N ALA A 7 4.78 2.94 4.80
CA ALA A 7 5.56 2.26 3.79
C ALA A 7 6.82 3.05 3.40
N ASN A 8 7.87 2.31 3.07
CA ASN A 8 9.13 2.83 2.54
C ASN A 8 9.24 2.57 1.03
N ASN A 9 10.25 3.17 0.40
CA ASN A 9 10.57 3.06 -1.03
C ASN A 9 9.52 3.65 -2.00
N ILE A 10 8.56 4.42 -1.50
CA ILE A 10 7.59 5.17 -2.32
C ILE A 10 8.06 6.61 -2.46
N ASN A 11 8.83 6.89 -3.51
CA ASN A 11 9.52 8.19 -3.65
C ASN A 11 8.89 9.14 -4.68
N CYS A 12 8.01 8.66 -5.55
CA CYS A 12 7.44 9.49 -6.62
C CYS A 12 5.99 9.10 -6.96
N GLU A 13 5.31 9.98 -7.71
CA GLU A 13 3.97 9.73 -8.23
C GLU A 13 3.91 8.44 -9.07
N SER A 14 4.98 8.09 -9.79
CA SER A 14 5.04 6.83 -10.55
C SER A 14 5.00 5.59 -9.64
N CYS A 15 5.64 5.62 -8.46
CA CYS A 15 5.53 4.54 -7.47
C CYS A 15 4.09 4.39 -6.97
N LYS A 16 3.45 5.52 -6.66
CA LYS A 16 2.03 5.54 -6.28
C LYS A 16 1.13 4.97 -7.37
N ASN A 17 1.35 5.37 -8.63
CA ASN A 17 0.55 4.86 -9.75
C ASN A 17 0.78 3.36 -9.99
N LEU A 18 2.01 2.86 -9.78
CA LEU A 18 2.31 1.43 -9.85
C LEU A 18 1.54 0.65 -8.79
N ILE A 19 1.59 1.08 -7.53
CA ILE A 19 0.85 0.44 -6.42
C ILE A 19 -0.64 0.37 -6.77
N LYS A 20 -1.20 1.50 -7.24
CA LYS A 20 -2.60 1.58 -7.62
C LYS A 20 -2.94 0.63 -8.76
N ALA A 21 -2.19 0.69 -9.86
CA ALA A 21 -2.43 -0.14 -11.04
C ALA A 21 -2.27 -1.64 -10.76
N SER A 22 -1.38 -2.02 -9.83
CA SER A 22 -1.14 -3.42 -9.49
C SER A 22 -2.17 -3.96 -8.49
N LEU A 23 -2.66 -3.14 -7.56
CA LEU A 23 -3.37 -3.63 -6.38
C LEU A 23 -4.83 -3.14 -6.29
N GLU A 24 -5.26 -2.09 -7.01
CA GLU A 24 -6.63 -1.58 -6.87
C GLU A 24 -7.70 -2.54 -7.40
N ASP A 25 -7.38 -3.38 -8.39
CA ASP A 25 -8.31 -4.42 -8.90
C ASP A 25 -8.61 -5.49 -7.83
N GLU A 26 -7.68 -5.72 -6.91
CA GLU A 26 -7.80 -6.75 -5.87
C GLU A 26 -8.27 -6.18 -4.53
N PHE A 27 -7.64 -5.10 -4.07
CA PHE A 27 -7.86 -4.51 -2.76
C PHE A 27 -8.86 -3.34 -2.78
N GLY A 28 -9.37 -2.98 -3.96
CA GLY A 28 -10.26 -1.83 -4.13
C GLY A 28 -9.52 -0.50 -4.08
N THR A 29 -10.13 0.52 -3.47
CA THR A 29 -9.54 1.88 -3.48
C THR A 29 -8.30 1.97 -2.59
N ILE A 30 -7.17 2.35 -3.16
CA ILE A 30 -5.91 2.58 -2.44
C ILE A 30 -5.55 4.07 -2.50
N GLU A 31 -5.35 4.69 -1.34
CA GLU A 31 -4.86 6.06 -1.22
C GLU A 31 -3.39 6.03 -0.77
N VAL A 32 -2.52 6.74 -1.48
CA VAL A 32 -1.09 6.84 -1.13
C VAL A 32 -0.75 8.30 -0.85
N ASP A 33 -0.34 8.58 0.39
CA ASP A 33 0.07 9.91 0.84
C ASP A 33 1.59 10.08 0.76
N LEU A 34 2.03 10.76 -0.30
CA LEU A 34 3.43 11.11 -0.53
C LEU A 34 3.91 12.30 0.30
N THR A 35 3.03 12.99 1.05
CA THR A 35 3.39 14.14 1.88
C THR A 35 3.91 13.75 3.26
N LYS A 36 3.69 12.50 3.69
CA LYS A 36 4.15 11.94 4.95
C LYS A 36 5.57 11.37 4.84
N THR A 37 6.23 11.19 5.99
CA THR A 37 7.51 10.47 6.10
C THR A 37 7.49 9.63 7.38
N PRO A 38 7.46 8.28 7.30
CA PRO A 38 7.36 7.44 6.10
C PRO A 38 6.09 7.71 5.28
N LYS A 39 6.02 7.21 4.03
CA LYS A 39 4.81 7.38 3.21
C LYS A 39 3.68 6.57 3.83
N GLU A 40 2.44 6.98 3.61
CA GLU A 40 1.28 6.27 4.14
C GLU A 40 0.44 5.70 3.00
N ILE A 41 -0.05 4.48 3.18
CA ILE A 41 -1.02 3.82 2.31
C ILE A 41 -2.27 3.59 3.13
N THR A 42 -3.40 3.96 2.56
CA THR A 42 -4.71 3.78 3.19
C THR A 42 -5.62 2.98 2.27
N LEU A 43 -6.21 1.91 2.81
CA LEU A 43 -7.12 1.03 2.09
C LEU A 43 -8.07 0.32 3.07
N GLU A 44 -9.09 -0.32 2.52
CA GLU A 44 -9.97 -1.18 3.31
C GLU A 44 -9.37 -2.58 3.45
N ILE A 45 -9.28 -3.06 4.69
CA ILE A 45 -8.83 -4.42 5.02
C ILE A 45 -9.92 -5.11 5.82
N ASN A 46 -10.40 -6.25 5.34
CA ASN A 46 -11.52 -6.98 5.90
C ASN A 46 -11.09 -8.23 6.67
N SER A 47 -9.85 -8.69 6.49
CA SER A 47 -9.31 -9.84 7.20
C SER A 47 -7.80 -9.76 7.42
N ASN A 48 -7.28 -10.57 8.34
CA ASN A 48 -5.83 -10.71 8.54
C ASN A 48 -5.14 -11.38 7.34
N GLU A 49 -5.87 -12.20 6.57
CA GLU A 49 -5.35 -12.83 5.36
C GLU A 49 -5.11 -11.80 4.26
N GLU A 50 -6.07 -10.89 4.07
CA GLU A 50 -5.96 -9.75 3.14
C GLU A 50 -4.82 -8.80 3.55
N GLU A 51 -4.64 -8.56 4.85
CA GLU A 51 -3.51 -7.79 5.37
C GLU A 51 -2.16 -8.44 5.08
N ASN A 52 -2.05 -9.76 5.26
CA ASN A 52 -0.82 -10.49 4.93
C ASN A 52 -0.55 -10.44 3.43
N LYS A 53 -1.58 -10.65 2.61
CA LYS A 53 -1.46 -10.60 1.16
C LYS A 53 -1.01 -9.22 0.67
N LEU A 54 -1.57 -8.14 1.22
CA LEU A 54 -1.12 -6.78 0.93
C LEU A 54 0.39 -6.62 1.20
N LYS A 55 0.87 -7.11 2.35
CA LYS A 55 2.28 -7.02 2.72
C LYS A 55 3.18 -7.81 1.75
N GLU A 56 2.73 -8.98 1.30
CA GLU A 56 3.47 -9.79 0.30
C GLU A 56 3.51 -9.09 -1.07
N GLU A 57 2.36 -8.67 -1.60
CA GLU A 57 2.28 -7.98 -2.90
C GLU A 57 3.09 -6.68 -2.92
N MET A 58 3.00 -5.89 -1.85
CA MET A 58 3.79 -4.68 -1.68
C MET A 58 5.29 -4.96 -1.73
N LYS A 59 5.73 -6.01 -1.04
CA LYS A 59 7.13 -6.43 -1.01
C LYS A 59 7.60 -6.91 -2.38
N ASP A 60 6.77 -7.65 -3.10
CA ASP A 60 7.06 -8.13 -4.45
C ASP A 60 7.18 -6.97 -5.46
N LEU A 61 6.42 -5.89 -5.26
CA LEU A 61 6.57 -4.63 -6.00
C LEU A 61 7.78 -3.79 -5.58
N GLY A 62 8.49 -4.16 -4.50
CA GLY A 62 9.67 -3.47 -3.98
C GLY A 62 9.38 -2.41 -2.92
N PHE A 63 8.20 -2.44 -2.30
CA PHE A 63 7.76 -1.51 -1.26
C PHE A 63 7.65 -2.22 0.09
N ASP A 64 8.28 -1.67 1.11
CA ASP A 64 8.27 -2.27 2.45
C ASP A 64 7.19 -1.62 3.32
N ILE A 65 6.21 -2.40 3.77
CA ILE A 65 5.30 -1.97 4.85
C ILE A 65 6.04 -2.08 6.19
N LEU A 66 5.95 -1.02 6.98
CA LEU A 66 6.52 -0.93 8.33
C LEU A 66 5.45 -1.35 9.36
N ASP A 67 5.81 -2.31 10.21
CA ASP A 67 5.03 -2.72 11.40
C ASP A 67 5.21 -1.73 12.57
#